data_AF-A0A353WEB5-F1
#
_entry.id   AF-A0A353WEB5-F1
#
_cell.length_a   1.000
_cell.length_b   1.000
_cell.length_c   1.000
_cell.angle_alpha   90.00
_cell.angle_beta   90.00
_cell.angle_gamma   90.00
#
_symmetry.space_group_name_H-M   'P 1'
#
loop_
_entity.id
_entity.type
_entity.pdbx_description
1 polymer ?
#
loop_
_entity_poly.entity_id
_entity_poly.type
_entity_poly.pdbx_seq_one_letter_code
_entity_poly.pdbx_strand_id
1 'polypeptide(L)'
;MATLPNFPTKISKHQKAFWLGISLGIFVLVGFVLSQSVLAQSDGLGLNEFGNETNLGTEVNLIGLIARIINIILGFLGVVAIGLILYAGWIWMTSRGDAQKIAKAKKIMAGGVIGLAIVLSAFAIASFIIRQLLDATGGGNGGNG
;
A
#
# COMPACT_ATOMS: atom_id res chain seq x y z
N MET A 1 1.39 -51.55 20.70
CA MET A 1 0.67 -50.74 19.70
C MET A 1 0.21 -49.47 20.41
N ALA A 2 0.82 -48.32 20.12
CA ALA A 2 0.63 -47.07 20.86
C ALA A 2 -0.74 -46.44 20.55
N THR A 3 -1.53 -46.18 21.59
CA THR A 3 -2.80 -45.46 21.51
C THR A 3 -2.55 -43.99 21.18
N LEU A 4 -3.00 -43.54 20.00
CA LEU A 4 -2.83 -42.16 19.55
C LEU A 4 -3.55 -41.18 20.49
N PRO A 5 -2.89 -40.07 20.90
CA PRO A 5 -3.52 -39.05 21.73
C PRO A 5 -4.70 -38.39 20.98
N ASN A 6 -5.87 -38.49 21.59
CA ASN A 6 -7.12 -37.90 21.13
C ASN A 6 -7.04 -36.37 21.30
N PHE A 7 -6.84 -35.64 20.21
CA PHE A 7 -6.85 -34.17 20.21
C PHE A 7 -8.28 -33.65 20.33
N PRO A 8 -8.64 -32.91 21.40
CA PRO A 8 -9.94 -32.26 21.47
C PRO A 8 -9.99 -31.08 20.50
N THR A 9 -10.46 -31.31 19.27
CA THR A 9 -10.74 -30.26 18.27
C THR A 9 -12.08 -29.57 18.52
N LYS A 10 -12.33 -29.11 19.76
CA LYS A 10 -13.58 -28.40 20.10
C LYS A 10 -13.50 -26.93 19.68
N ILE A 11 -13.43 -26.68 18.38
CA ILE A 11 -13.56 -25.33 17.81
C ILE A 11 -15.06 -25.03 17.73
N SER A 12 -15.53 -24.15 18.62
CA SER A 12 -16.94 -23.75 18.69
C SER A 12 -17.37 -23.03 17.40
N LYS A 13 -18.55 -23.38 16.89
CA LYS A 13 -19.12 -22.95 15.60
C LYS A 13 -19.02 -21.43 15.36
N HIS A 14 -19.08 -20.64 16.43
CA HIS A 14 -19.00 -19.18 16.43
C HIS A 14 -17.59 -18.63 16.17
N GLN A 15 -16.53 -19.33 16.60
CA GLN A 15 -15.14 -18.93 16.32
C GLN A 15 -14.77 -19.17 14.85
N LYS A 16 -15.29 -20.23 14.21
CA LYS A 16 -15.09 -20.47 12.76
C LYS A 16 -15.85 -19.45 11.92
N ALA A 17 -17.08 -19.12 12.29
CA ALA A 17 -17.90 -18.12 11.58
C ALA A 17 -17.28 -16.71 11.67
N PHE A 18 -16.72 -16.33 12.82
CA PHE A 18 -16.01 -15.06 12.98
C PHE A 18 -14.71 -14.99 12.17
N TRP A 19 -13.95 -16.09 12.15
CA TRP A 19 -12.69 -16.18 11.39
C TRP A 19 -12.92 -16.24 9.87
N LEU A 20 -14.01 -16.88 9.43
CA LEU A 20 -14.43 -16.93 8.03
C LEU A 20 -15.00 -15.58 7.55
N GLY A 21 -15.74 -14.87 8.41
CA GLY A 21 -16.26 -13.53 8.11
C GLY A 21 -15.17 -12.48 7.97
N ILE A 22 -14.15 -12.52 8.82
CA ILE A 22 -12.96 -11.65 8.70
C ILE A 22 -12.15 -11.98 7.44
N SER A 23 -11.97 -13.27 7.13
CA SER A 23 -11.27 -13.70 5.91
C SER A 23 -12.02 -13.28 4.64
N LEU A 24 -13.35 -13.46 4.60
CA LEU A 24 -14.18 -13.04 3.47
C LEU A 24 -14.22 -11.51 3.33
N GLY A 25 -14.31 -10.79 4.45
CA GLY A 25 -14.22 -9.34 4.48
C GLY A 25 -12.88 -8.84 3.94
N ILE A 26 -11.76 -9.41 4.39
CA ILE A 26 -10.43 -9.11 3.87
C ILE A 26 -10.31 -9.47 2.39
N PHE A 27 -10.85 -10.61 1.95
CA PHE A 27 -10.79 -11.03 0.56
C PHE A 27 -11.60 -10.10 -0.36
N VAL A 28 -12.77 -9.64 0.07
CA VAL A 28 -13.58 -8.66 -0.66
C VAL A 28 -12.92 -7.28 -0.65
N LEU A 29 -12.37 -6.83 0.48
CA LEU A 29 -11.71 -5.53 0.58
C LEU A 29 -10.40 -5.51 -0.21
N VAL A 30 -9.62 -6.59 -0.19
CA VAL A 30 -8.42 -6.76 -1.02
C VAL A 30 -8.80 -6.88 -2.50
N GLY A 31 -9.83 -7.65 -2.86
CA GLY A 31 -10.32 -7.73 -4.23
C GLY A 31 -10.84 -6.39 -4.78
N PHE A 32 -11.48 -5.59 -3.92
CA PHE A 32 -11.97 -4.25 -4.24
C PHE A 32 -10.83 -3.24 -4.37
N VAL A 33 -9.83 -3.27 -3.47
CA VAL A 33 -8.64 -2.42 -3.54
C VAL A 33 -7.74 -2.79 -4.73
N LEU A 34 -7.60 -4.08 -5.04
CA LEU A 34 -6.86 -4.56 -6.21
C LEU A 34 -7.57 -4.23 -7.53
N SER A 35 -8.90 -4.33 -7.58
CA SER A 35 -9.70 -3.88 -8.73
C SER A 35 -9.61 -2.37 -8.94
N GLN A 36 -9.56 -1.59 -7.85
CA GLN A 36 -9.34 -0.14 -7.94
C GLN A 36 -7.90 0.24 -8.28
N SER A 37 -6.89 -0.55 -7.90
CA SER A 37 -5.50 -0.27 -8.27
C SER A 37 -5.19 -0.64 -9.73
N VAL A 38 -5.95 -1.54 -10.35
CA VAL A 38 -5.94 -1.74 -11.82
C VAL A 38 -6.51 -0.53 -12.56
N LEU A 39 -7.53 0.15 -12.01
CA LEU A 39 -8.11 1.36 -12.59
C LEU A 39 -7.36 2.65 -12.19
N ALA A 40 -6.57 2.64 -11.11
CA ALA A 40 -5.75 3.78 -10.68
C ALA A 40 -4.33 3.76 -11.28
N GLN A 41 -3.93 2.68 -11.97
CA GLN A 41 -2.60 2.56 -12.57
C GLN A 41 -2.40 3.48 -13.79
N SER A 42 -3.45 4.14 -14.31
CA SER A 42 -3.29 5.10 -15.40
C SER A 42 -2.87 6.50 -14.94
N ASP A 43 -3.03 6.87 -13.65
CA ASP A 43 -3.08 8.31 -13.34
C ASP A 43 -2.53 8.74 -11.96
N GLY A 44 -1.52 8.03 -11.44
CA GLY A 44 -0.88 8.46 -10.18
C GLY A 44 0.00 9.72 -10.30
N LEU A 45 0.38 10.11 -11.52
CA LEU A 45 1.29 11.23 -11.77
C LEU A 45 0.92 12.09 -12.99
N GLY A 46 -0.16 11.78 -13.73
CA GLY A 46 -0.50 12.46 -15.00
C GLY A 46 0.57 12.36 -16.10
N LEU A 47 1.69 11.68 -15.86
CA LEU A 47 2.87 11.64 -16.75
C LEU A 47 2.62 10.92 -18.08
N ASN A 48 1.59 10.08 -18.13
CA ASN A 48 1.14 9.45 -19.37
C ASN A 48 0.48 10.47 -20.32
N GLU A 49 -0.20 11.48 -19.77
CA GLU A 49 -0.76 12.62 -20.51
C GLU A 49 0.38 13.59 -20.88
N PHE A 50 1.25 13.93 -19.92
CA PHE A 50 2.39 14.85 -20.15
C PHE A 50 3.38 14.38 -21.22
N GLY A 51 3.62 13.06 -21.35
CA GLY A 51 4.48 12.51 -22.41
C GLY A 51 3.86 12.57 -23.81
N ASN A 52 2.53 12.58 -23.89
CA ASN A 52 1.80 12.71 -25.16
C ASN A 52 1.65 14.18 -25.59
N GLU A 53 1.46 15.09 -24.64
CA GLU A 53 1.26 16.53 -24.89
C GLU A 53 2.57 17.26 -25.28
N THR A 54 3.73 16.75 -24.88
CA THR A 54 5.03 17.43 -25.07
C THR A 54 5.77 17.04 -26.36
N ASN A 55 5.22 16.14 -27.18
CA ASN A 55 5.82 15.72 -28.47
C ASN A 55 7.31 15.32 -28.37
N LEU A 56 7.73 14.77 -27.24
CA LEU A 56 9.09 14.25 -27.04
C LEU A 56 9.17 12.89 -27.74
N GLY A 57 9.46 12.95 -29.04
CA GLY A 57 9.45 11.81 -29.96
C GLY A 57 10.25 10.60 -29.48
N THR A 58 9.62 9.44 -29.61
CA THR A 58 10.17 8.12 -29.99
C THR A 58 11.50 7.63 -29.39
N GLU A 59 11.99 8.18 -28.28
CA GLU A 59 13.03 7.55 -27.48
C GLU A 59 12.52 7.37 -26.06
N VAL A 60 11.86 6.22 -25.87
CA VAL A 60 11.67 5.53 -24.58
C VAL A 60 11.66 6.49 -23.39
N ASN A 61 10.51 7.12 -23.16
CA ASN A 61 10.21 8.05 -22.07
C ASN A 61 10.81 7.53 -20.74
N LEU A 62 12.06 7.89 -20.43
CA LEU A 62 12.78 7.38 -19.27
C LEU A 62 12.03 7.79 -18.00
N ILE A 63 11.48 9.01 -18.01
CA ILE A 63 10.62 9.57 -16.97
C ILE A 63 9.31 8.77 -16.82
N GLY A 64 8.65 8.41 -17.93
CA GLY A 64 7.43 7.59 -17.92
C GLY A 64 7.68 6.14 -17.46
N LEU A 65 8.80 5.54 -17.85
CA LEU A 65 9.24 4.22 -17.40
C LEU A 65 9.55 4.23 -15.89
N ILE A 66 10.30 5.23 -15.42
CA ILE A 66 10.61 5.43 -14.01
C ILE A 66 9.32 5.64 -13.20
N ALA A 67 8.41 6.49 -13.67
CA ALA A 67 7.12 6.73 -13.03
C ALA A 67 6.28 5.46 -12.88
N ARG A 68 6.23 4.64 -13.94
CA ARG A 68 5.50 3.36 -13.91
C ARG A 68 6.13 2.36 -12.93
N ILE A 69 7.46 2.26 -12.89
CA ILE A 69 8.19 1.40 -11.96
C ILE A 69 7.94 1.86 -10.51
N ILE A 70 8.05 3.17 -10.24
CA ILE A 70 7.77 3.76 -8.93
C ILE A 70 6.35 3.43 -8.49
N ASN A 71 5.35 3.59 -9.37
CA ASN A 71 3.95 3.32 -9.03
C ASN A 71 3.70 1.84 -8.66
N ILE A 72 4.31 0.90 -9.41
CA ILE A 72 4.25 -0.55 -9.10
C ILE A 72 4.89 -0.84 -7.74
N ILE A 73 6.06 -0.27 -7.47
CA ILE A 73 6.77 -0.46 -6.20
C ILE A 73 6.00 0.17 -5.04
N LEU A 74 5.45 1.38 -5.19
CA LEU A 74 4.64 2.05 -4.16
C LEU A 74 3.36 1.29 -3.85
N GLY A 75 2.68 0.76 -4.86
CA GLY A 75 1.50 -0.09 -4.65
C GLY A 75 1.84 -1.35 -3.85
N PHE A 76 2.91 -2.05 -4.23
CA PHE A 76 3.37 -3.25 -3.52
C PHE A 76 3.79 -2.94 -2.07
N LEU A 77 4.58 -1.88 -1.85
CA LEU A 77 4.99 -1.44 -0.51
C LEU A 77 3.77 -1.04 0.34
N GLY A 78 2.79 -0.34 -0.23
CA GLY A 78 1.57 0.09 0.47
C GLY A 78 0.76 -1.10 0.99
N VAL A 79 0.55 -2.13 0.17
CA VAL A 79 -0.15 -3.35 0.57
C VAL A 79 0.58 -4.07 1.72
N VAL A 80 1.91 -4.19 1.63
CA VAL A 80 2.73 -4.80 2.68
C VAL A 80 2.67 -3.99 3.98
N ALA A 81 2.72 -2.66 3.89
CA ALA A 81 2.63 -1.78 5.05
C ALA A 81 1.29 -1.94 5.80
N ILE A 82 0.17 -1.97 5.06
CA ILE A 82 -1.15 -2.22 5.63
C ILE A 82 -1.21 -3.61 6.30
N GLY A 83 -0.62 -4.64 5.66
CA GLY A 83 -0.54 -5.99 6.25
C GLY A 83 0.20 -6.02 7.59
N LEU A 84 1.31 -5.29 7.72
CA LEU A 84 2.06 -5.17 8.97
C LEU A 84 1.27 -4.45 10.06
N ILE A 85 0.55 -3.39 9.70
CA ILE A 85 -0.31 -2.64 10.64
C ILE A 85 -1.43 -3.54 11.16
N LEU A 86 -2.08 -4.33 10.29
CA LEU A 86 -3.11 -5.29 10.70
C LEU A 86 -2.55 -6.38 11.61
N TYR A 87 -1.37 -6.92 11.30
CA TYR A 87 -0.69 -7.90 12.16
C TYR A 87 -0.38 -7.33 13.56
N ALA A 88 0.13 -6.10 13.61
CA ALA A 88 0.39 -5.40 14.86
C ALA A 88 -0.90 -5.13 15.65
N GLY A 89 -1.96 -4.73 14.97
CA GLY A 89 -3.29 -4.51 15.55
C GLY A 89 -3.88 -5.78 16.15
N TRP A 90 -3.70 -6.92 15.49
CA TRP A 90 -4.17 -8.21 16.01
C TRP A 90 -3.43 -8.64 17.28
N ILE A 91 -2.10 -8.47 17.33
CA ILE A 91 -1.32 -8.70 18.56
C ILE A 91 -1.79 -7.78 19.68
N TRP A 92 -2.03 -6.51 19.40
CA TRP A 92 -2.46 -5.55 20.41
C TRP A 92 -3.82 -5.94 21.02
N MET A 93 -4.81 -6.31 20.20
CA MET A 93 -6.12 -6.75 20.68
C MET A 93 -6.06 -8.08 21.46
N THR A 94 -5.17 -8.99 21.08
CA THR A 94 -5.04 -10.31 21.75
C THR A 94 -4.17 -10.27 23.02
N SER A 95 -3.63 -9.10 23.40
CA SER A 95 -2.67 -8.99 24.50
C SER A 95 -3.27 -9.14 25.90
N ARG A 96 -4.60 -9.01 26.11
CA ARG A 96 -5.29 -9.25 27.40
C ARG A 96 -4.61 -8.69 28.67
N GLY A 97 -3.88 -7.58 28.57
CA GLY A 97 -3.16 -6.96 29.70
C GLY A 97 -1.69 -7.37 29.88
N ASP A 98 -1.15 -8.24 29.02
CA ASP A 98 0.28 -8.58 28.99
C ASP A 98 1.09 -7.39 28.43
N ALA A 99 1.86 -6.74 29.31
CA ALA A 99 2.68 -5.57 28.98
C ALA A 99 3.75 -5.86 27.91
N GLN A 100 4.29 -7.08 27.83
CA GLN A 100 5.28 -7.43 26.80
C GLN A 100 4.66 -7.45 25.42
N LYS A 101 3.45 -8.02 25.28
CA LYS A 101 2.77 -8.10 23.98
C LYS A 101 2.30 -6.71 23.51
N ILE A 102 1.84 -5.87 24.44
CA ILE A 102 1.50 -4.47 24.15
C ILE A 102 2.74 -3.69 23.70
N ALA A 103 3.87 -3.82 24.41
CA ALA A 103 5.11 -3.16 24.03
C ALA A 103 5.60 -3.62 22.64
N LYS A 104 5.51 -4.92 22.35
CA LYS A 104 5.86 -5.48 21.05
C LYS A 104 4.95 -4.94 19.94
N ALA A 105 3.64 -4.91 20.15
CA ALA A 105 2.69 -4.33 19.19
C ALA A 105 2.97 -2.85 18.93
N LYS A 106 3.21 -2.05 19.97
CA LYS A 106 3.56 -0.63 19.85
C LYS A 106 4.84 -0.43 19.04
N LYS A 107 5.86 -1.27 19.23
CA LYS A 107 7.11 -1.19 18.46
C LYS A 107 6.88 -1.46 16.97
N ILE A 108 6.05 -2.46 16.65
CA ILE A 108 5.70 -2.78 15.25
C ILE A 108 4.85 -1.66 14.64
N MET A 109 3.86 -1.13 15.38
CA MET A 109 3.04 0.01 14.93
C MET A 109 3.89 1.26 14.67
N ALA A 110 4.81 1.60 15.59
CA ALA A 110 5.71 2.74 15.41
C ALA A 110 6.58 2.58 14.16
N GLY A 111 7.15 1.38 13.93
CA GLY A 111 7.89 1.08 12.71
C GLY A 111 7.04 1.18 11.44
N GLY A 112 5.79 0.72 11.49
CA GLY A 112 4.84 0.82 10.38
C GLY A 112 4.46 2.26 10.05
N VAL A 113 4.18 3.08 11.06
CA VAL A 113 3.85 4.52 10.89
C VAL A 113 5.02 5.29 10.29
N ILE A 114 6.24 5.05 10.78
CA ILE A 114 7.44 5.69 10.24
C ILE A 114 7.66 5.29 8.77
N GLY A 115 7.49 4.01 8.43
CA GLY A 115 7.59 3.55 7.04
C GLY A 115 6.55 4.22 6.13
N LEU A 116 5.32 4.35 6.60
CA LEU A 116 4.24 4.98 5.85
C LEU A 116 4.49 6.48 5.66
N ALA A 117 5.00 7.17 6.70
CA ALA A 117 5.39 8.57 6.61
C ALA A 117 6.52 8.83 5.60
N ILE A 118 7.51 7.93 5.52
CA ILE A 118 8.60 8.02 4.55
C ILE A 118 8.08 7.91 3.12
N VAL A 119 7.20 6.95 2.84
CA VAL A 119 6.63 6.74 1.50
C VAL A 119 5.82 7.96 1.06
N LEU A 120 4.96 8.51 1.93
CA LEU A 120 4.19 9.72 1.63
C LEU A 120 5.09 10.93 1.38
N SER A 121 6.15 11.08 2.19
CA SER A 121 7.11 12.18 2.05
C SER A 121 7.90 12.07 0.74
N ALA A 122 8.35 10.87 0.36
CA ALA A 122 9.06 10.63 -0.88
C ALA A 122 8.19 10.95 -2.11
N PHE A 123 6.91 10.56 -2.08
CA PHE A 123 5.96 10.90 -3.14
C PHE A 123 5.74 12.42 -3.26
N ALA A 124 5.54 13.10 -2.13
CA ALA A 124 5.36 14.55 -2.10
C ALA A 124 6.56 15.27 -2.72
N ILE A 125 7.79 14.89 -2.32
CA ILE A 125 9.03 15.48 -2.84
C ILE A 125 9.20 15.21 -4.35
N ALA A 126 8.97 13.97 -4.79
CA ALA A 126 9.11 13.62 -6.21
C ALA A 126 8.14 14.44 -7.09
N SER A 127 6.88 14.54 -6.67
CA SER A 127 5.88 15.33 -7.41
C SER A 127 6.20 16.83 -7.41
N PHE A 128 6.78 17.35 -6.33
CA PHE A 128 7.24 18.73 -6.24
C PHE A 128 8.38 19.02 -7.22
N ILE A 129 9.40 18.17 -7.28
CA ILE A 129 10.54 18.34 -8.18
C ILE A 129 10.09 18.30 -9.64
N ILE A 130 9.20 17.38 -10.00
CA ILE A 130 8.67 17.27 -11.37
C ILE A 130 7.93 18.56 -11.78
N ARG A 131 7.06 19.08 -10.91
CA ARG A 131 6.34 20.34 -11.14
C ARG A 131 7.30 21.52 -11.30
N GLN A 132 8.32 21.61 -10.44
CA GLN A 132 9.32 22.67 -10.51
C GLN A 132 10.17 22.59 -11.79
N LEU A 133 10.48 21.38 -12.25
CA LEU A 133 11.22 21.16 -13.48
C LEU A 133 10.41 21.58 -14.71
N LEU A 134 9.11 21.24 -14.75
CA LEU A 134 8.18 21.63 -15.83
C LEU A 134 8.04 23.15 -15.96
N ASP A 135 7.95 23.85 -14.83
CA ASP A 135 7.87 25.31 -14.78
C ASP A 135 9.19 25.95 -15.26
N ALA A 136 10.33 25.40 -14.85
CA ALA A 136 11.65 25.88 -15.20
C ALA A 136 12.06 25.61 -16.68
N THR A 137 11.56 24.55 -17.32
CA THR A 137 11.90 24.20 -18.70
C THR A 137 11.00 24.85 -19.75
N GLY A 138 10.13 25.78 -19.37
CA GLY A 138 9.37 26.61 -20.32
C GLY A 138 8.08 25.96 -20.84
N GLY A 139 7.58 24.90 -20.20
CA GLY A 139 6.25 24.34 -20.48
C GLY A 139 5.08 25.23 -19.99
N GLY A 140 5.37 26.40 -19.43
CA GLY A 140 4.43 27.32 -18.79
C GLY A 140 3.84 28.44 -19.67
N ASN A 141 4.03 28.43 -20.99
CA ASN A 141 3.33 29.37 -21.88
C ASN A 141 2.23 28.65 -22.67
N GLY A 142 1.04 28.54 -22.07
CA GLY A 142 -0.15 28.01 -22.73
C GLY A 142 -1.49 28.32 -22.05
N GLY A 143 -1.53 29.19 -21.04
CA GLY A 143 -2.78 29.71 -20.47
C GLY A 143 -3.25 30.95 -21.22
N ASN A 144 -4.10 30.75 -22.23
CA ASN A 144 -4.97 31.81 -22.75
C ASN A 144 -5.90 32.31 -21.62
N GLY A 145 -6.23 33.60 -21.69
CA GLY A 145 -7.20 34.24 -20.78
C GLY A 145 -8.63 33.75 -20.92
#